data_AF-A0A6P0I6Q7-F1
#
_entry.id   AF-A0A6P0I6Q7-F1
#
_cell.length_a   1.000
_cell.length_b   1.000
_cell.length_c   1.000
_cell.angle_alpha   90.00
_cell.angle_beta   90.00
_cell.angle_gamma   90.00
#
_symmetry.space_group_name_H-M   'P 1'
#
loop_
_entity.id
_entity.type
_entity.pdbx_description
1 polymer ?
#
loop_
_entity_poly.entity_id
_entity_poly.type
_entity_poly.pdbx_seq_one_letter_code
_entity_poly.pdbx_strand_id
1 'polypeptide(L)' 'TCSKVSPYVTVSLGVSSVIPTLNLSTRTLLIDADQALYQAKEQGRDGVIAHRINYVC' A
#
# COMPACT_ATOMS: atom_id res chain seq x y z
N THR A 1 -4.59 -2.51 -21.93
CA THR A 1 -6.04 -2.32 -22.15
C THR A 1 -6.48 -1.09 -21.37
N CYS A 2 -7.23 -0.16 -21.97
CA CYS A 2 -7.78 0.99 -21.22
C CYS A 2 -8.93 0.53 -20.32
N SER A 3 -9.09 1.14 -19.14
CA SER A 3 -10.26 0.91 -18.28
C SER A 3 -11.50 1.56 -18.88
N LYS A 4 -12.68 0.96 -18.67
CA LYS A 4 -13.96 1.61 -18.97
C LYS A 4 -14.08 2.90 -18.15
N VAL A 5 -14.55 3.98 -18.77
CA VAL A 5 -14.81 5.25 -18.08
C VAL A 5 -16.00 5.05 -17.13
N SER A 6 -15.77 5.29 -15.84
CA SER A 6 -16.79 5.27 -14.78
C SER A 6 -17.33 6.68 -14.55
N PRO A 7 -18.61 6.86 -14.19
CA PRO A 7 -19.14 8.18 -13.79
C PRO A 7 -18.52 8.72 -12.49
N TYR A 8 -17.83 7.86 -11.72
CA TYR A 8 -17.21 8.22 -10.45
C TYR A 8 -15.71 8.02 -10.48
N VAL A 9 -14.98 8.96 -9.88
CA VAL A 9 -13.55 8.84 -9.61
C VAL A 9 -13.37 8.05 -8.32
N THR A 10 -12.51 7.05 -8.37
CA THR A 10 -12.14 6.23 -7.23
C THR A 10 -10.63 6.35 -6.97
N VAL A 11 -10.21 5.96 -5.77
CA VAL A 11 -8.80 5.94 -5.38
C VAL A 11 -8.42 4.56 -4.87
N SER A 12 -7.18 4.16 -5.12
CA SER A 12 -6.57 2.99 -4.48
C SER A 12 -5.57 3.47 -3.44
N LEU A 13 -5.52 2.78 -2.31
CA LEU A 13 -4.68 3.17 -1.18
C LEU A 13 -3.82 1.99 -0.72
N GLY A 14 -2.54 2.27 -0.51
CA GLY A 14 -1.61 1.38 0.17
C GLY A 14 -1.29 1.93 1.55
N VAL A 15 -1.40 1.07 2.57
CA VAL A 15 -1.17 1.44 3.96
C VAL A 15 -0.09 0.52 4.52
N SER A 16 0.87 1.09 5.25
CA SER A 16 1.84 0.32 6.03
C SER A 16 1.87 0.82 7.47
N SER A 17 2.02 -0.10 8.42
CA SER A 17 2.15 0.20 9.84
C SER A 17 3.13 -0.75 10.52
N VAL A 18 3.85 -0.21 11.50
CA VAL A 18 4.90 -0.91 12.25
C VAL A 18 5.15 -0.21 13.59
N ILE A 19 5.57 -0.97 14.60
CA ILE A 19 6.20 -0.42 15.80
C ILE A 19 7.70 -0.25 15.49
N PRO A 20 8.25 0.98 15.51
CA PRO A 20 9.61 1.22 15.07
C PRO A 20 10.64 0.58 16.02
N THR A 21 11.72 0.05 15.43
CA THR A 21 12.93 -0.38 16.15
C THR A 21 14.10 0.53 15.76
N LEU A 22 15.19 0.53 16.55
CA LEU A 22 16.35 1.40 16.31
C LEU A 22 16.96 1.27 14.92
N ASN A 23 16.83 0.09 14.30
CA ASN A 23 17.41 -0.21 13.00
C ASN A 23 16.42 0.00 11.83
N LEU A 24 15.18 0.40 12.13
CA LEU A 24 14.17 0.58 11.10
C LEU A 24 14.30 1.95 10.43
N SER A 25 14.56 1.94 9.12
CA SER A 25 14.46 3.15 8.31
C SER A 25 13.01 3.49 7.99
N THR A 26 12.63 4.76 8.11
CA THR A 26 11.35 5.29 7.60
C THR A 26 11.16 4.99 6.11
N ARG A 27 12.24 4.86 5.33
CA ARG A 27 12.17 4.50 3.91
C ARG A 27 11.54 3.12 3.71
N THR A 28 11.75 2.18 4.63
CA THR A 28 11.10 0.86 4.58
C THR A 28 9.58 1.00 4.67
N LEU A 29 9.08 1.87 5.56
CA LEU A 29 7.64 2.10 5.72
C LEU A 29 7.01 2.67 4.43
N LEU A 30 7.70 3.60 3.78
CA LEU A 30 7.25 4.18 2.51
C LEU A 30 7.23 3.14 1.38
N ILE A 31 8.30 2.36 1.24
CA ILE A 31 8.38 1.31 0.22
C ILE A 31 7.27 0.27 0.41
N ASP A 32 7.00 -0.13 1.65
CA ASP A 32 5.97 -1.11 1.96
C ASP A 32 4.56 -0.56 1.69
N ALA A 33 4.31 0.72 2.01
CA ALA A 33 3.05 1.38 1.64
C ALA A 33 2.87 1.49 0.11
N ASP A 34 3.93 1.78 -0.64
CA ASP A 34 3.90 1.78 -2.11
C ASP A 34 3.63 0.39 -2.68
N GLN A 35 4.19 -0.67 -2.09
CA GLN A 35 3.90 -2.04 -2.49
C GLN A 35 2.43 -2.40 -2.23
N ALA A 36 1.88 -2.03 -1.07
CA ALA A 36 0.47 -2.20 -0.77
C ALA A 36 -0.42 -1.45 -1.79
N LEU A 37 -0.02 -0.23 -2.18
CA LEU A 37 -0.74 0.56 -3.19
C LEU A 37 -0.70 -0.12 -4.56
N TYR A 38 0.45 -0.69 -4.94
CA TYR A 38 0.60 -1.43 -6.17
C TYR A 38 -0.31 -2.67 -6.18
N GLN A 39 -0.34 -3.44 -5.10
CA GLN A 39 -1.26 -4.58 -4.95
C GLN A 39 -2.73 -4.17 -5.03
N ALA A 40 -3.12 -3.05 -4.41
CA ALA A 40 -4.49 -2.54 -4.50
C ALA A 40 -4.89 -2.24 -5.96
N LYS A 41 -3.95 -1.74 -6.77
CA LYS A 41 -4.18 -1.50 -8.21
C LYS A 41 -4.29 -2.79 -9.00
N GLU A 42 -3.53 -3.82 -8.66
CA GLU A 42 -3.58 -5.14 -9.32
C GLU A 42 -4.84 -5.94 -8.98
N GLN A 43 -5.36 -5.81 -7.76
CA GLN A 43 -6.60 -6.47 -7.30
C GLN A 43 -7.90 -5.85 -7.85
N GLY A 44 -7.79 -4.88 -8.76
CA GLY A 44 -8.96 -4.27 -9.41
C GLY A 44 -9.15 -2.78 -9.15
N ARG A 45 -8.26 -2.13 -8.38
CA ARG A 45 -8.36 -0.72 -7.94
C ARG A 45 -9.51 -0.52 -6.95
N ASP A 46 -9.85 0.75 -6.66
CA ASP A 46 -10.94 1.15 -5.75
C ASP A 46 -10.99 0.36 -4.44
N GLY A 47 -9.87 0.39 -3.71
CA GLY A 47 -9.66 -0.50 -2.57
C GLY A 47 -8.44 -0.13 -1.76
N VAL A 48 -8.35 -0.73 -0.58
CA VAL A 48 -7.28 -0.50 0.40
C VAL A 48 -6.58 -1.83 0.66
N ILE A 49 -5.25 -1.82 0.58
CA ILE A 49 -4.40 -2.92 1.05
C ILE A 49 -3.54 -2.40 2.20
N ALA A 50 -3.48 -3.18 3.27
CA ALA A 50 -2.69 -2.87 4.45
C ALA A 50 -1.63 -3.93 4.66
N HIS A 51 -0.38 -3.49 4.74
CA HIS A 51 0.74 -4.32 5.15
C HIS A 51 1.08 -4.05 6.61
N ARG A 52 1.48 -5.11 7.29
CA ARG A 52 2.08 -5.01 8.62
C ARG A 52 3.52 -5.49 8.53
N ILE A 53 4.46 -4.58 8.77
CA ILE A 53 5.87 -4.98 8.78
C ILE A 53 6.16 -5.68 10.11
N ASN A 54 6.52 -6.97 10.03
CA ASN A 54 6.92 -7.75 11.20
C ASN A 54 8.45 -7.78 11.25
N TYR A 55 9.06 -6.93 12.07
CA TYR A 55 10.45 -7.12 12.46
C TYR A 55 10.49 -7.99 13.72
N VAL A 56 11.22 -9.10 13.63
CA VAL A 56 11.64 -9.88 14.79
C VAL A 56 12.91 -9.21 15.29
N CYS A 57 12.93 -8.80 16.56
CA CYS A 57 14.14 -8.31 17.22
C CYS A 57 15.16 -9.44 17.37
#